data_AF-W7QI61-F1
#
_entry.id   AF-W7QI61-F1
#
_cell.length_a   1.000
_cell.length_b   1.000
_cell.length_c   1.000
_cell.angle_alpha   90.00
_cell.angle_beta   90.00
_cell.angle_gamma   90.00
#
_symmetry.space_group_name_H-M   'P 1'
#
loop_
_entity.id
_entity.type
_entity.pdbx_description
1 polymer ?
#
loop_
_entity_poly.entity_id
_entity_poly.type
_entity_poly.pdbx_seq_one_letter_code
_entity_poly.pdbx_strand_id
1 'polypeptide(L)' 'MGVLAYSESLAAELQALADLGKSPALSYRVGRTEAGKRYWQTEIDGESVRLMSEPGGFWRHLGAGISRLLPLDAWL' A
#
# COMPACT_ATOMS: atom_id res chain seq x y z
N MET A 1 -14.85 -14.50 6.04
CA MET A 1 -15.75 -14.93 4.94
C MET A 1 -15.14 -14.43 3.65
N GLY A 2 -14.90 -15.31 2.67
CA GLY A 2 -14.35 -14.93 1.36
C GLY A 2 -15.34 -15.32 0.27
N VAL A 3 -15.45 -14.48 -0.76
CA VAL A 3 -16.29 -14.74 -1.95
C VAL A 3 -15.36 -14.99 -3.12
N LEU A 4 -15.54 -16.11 -3.82
CA LEU A 4 -14.88 -16.39 -5.09
C LEU A 4 -15.79 -15.92 -6.21
N ALA A 5 -15.34 -14.91 -6.96
CA ALA A 5 -16.03 -14.40 -8.13
C ALA A 5 -15.12 -14.57 -9.35
N TYR A 6 -15.70 -15.02 -10.47
CA TYR A 6 -15.00 -15.12 -11.75
C TYR A 6 -15.42 -13.92 -12.61
N SER A 7 -14.66 -12.84 -12.53
CA SER A 7 -14.83 -11.65 -13.35
C SER A 7 -13.47 -11.05 -13.66
N GLU A 8 -13.19 -10.87 -14.95
CA GLU A 8 -11.93 -10.28 -15.41
C GLU A 8 -11.81 -8.81 -14.98
N SER A 9 -12.92 -8.06 -15.00
CA SER A 9 -12.93 -6.66 -14.55
C SER A 9 -12.64 -6.54 -13.06
N LEU A 10 -13.27 -7.38 -12.24
CA LEU A 10 -13.03 -7.40 -10.80
C LEU A 10 -11.58 -7.80 -10.47
N ALA A 11 -11.04 -8.78 -11.20
CA ALA A 11 -9.65 -9.19 -11.03
C ALA A 11 -8.69 -8.06 -11.37
N ALA A 12 -8.94 -7.29 -12.43
CA ALA A 12 -8.14 -6.14 -12.81
C ALA A 12 -8.21 -5.00 -11.78
N GLU A 13 -9.41 -4.68 -11.28
CA GLU A 13 -9.58 -3.67 -10.23
C GLU A 13 -8.92 -4.08 -8.92
N LEU A 14 -9.07 -5.35 -8.52
CA LEU A 14 -8.41 -5.88 -7.34
C LEU A 14 -6.88 -5.87 -7.49
N GLN A 15 -6.37 -6.18 -8.69
CA GLN A 15 -4.95 -6.11 -8.99
C GLN A 15 -4.43 -4.66 -8.90
N ALA A 16 -5.17 -3.69 -9.45
CA ALA A 16 -4.81 -2.27 -9.33
C ALA A 16 -4.79 -1.81 -7.86
N LEU A 17 -5.74 -2.25 -7.06
CA LEU A 17 -5.77 -2.03 -5.61
C LEU A 17 -4.58 -2.68 -4.89
N ALA A 18 -4.24 -3.91 -5.26
CA ALA A 18 -3.09 -4.61 -4.70
C ALA A 18 -1.78 -3.89 -5.04
N ASP A 19 -1.64 -3.37 -6.27
CA ASP A 19 -0.46 -2.62 -6.69
C ASP A 19 -0.35 -1.27 -5.97
N LEU A 20 -1.48 -0.59 -5.71
CA LEU A 20 -1.51 0.56 -4.80
C LEU A 20 -1.06 0.16 -3.39
N GLY A 21 -1.58 -0.94 -2.85
CA GLY A 21 -1.26 -1.45 -1.52
C GLY A 21 0.21 -1.85 -1.33
N LYS A 22 0.93 -2.19 -2.41
CA LYS A 22 2.38 -2.44 -2.39
C LYS A 22 3.20 -1.16 -2.22
N SER A 23 2.60 0.03 -2.33
CA SER A 23 3.30 1.29 -2.10
C SER A 23 3.95 1.31 -0.71
N PRO A 24 5.25 1.59 -0.60
CA PRO A 24 5.94 1.74 0.68
C PRO A 24 5.32 2.78 1.61
N ALA A 25 4.58 3.75 1.06
CA ALA A 25 3.85 4.74 1.83
C ALA A 25 2.60 4.18 2.52
N LEU A 26 2.08 3.04 2.04
CA LEU A 26 0.86 2.38 2.53
C LEU A 26 1.15 1.07 3.25
N SER A 27 2.21 0.35 2.86
CA SER A 27 2.59 -0.92 3.47
C SER A 27 4.08 -0.97 3.81
N TYR A 28 4.36 -1.05 5.12
CA TYR A 28 5.69 -1.20 5.67
C TYR A 28 5.65 -1.91 7.01
N ARG A 29 6.77 -2.54 7.37
CA ARG A 29 7.02 -3.09 8.71
C ARG A 29 7.95 -2.16 9.47
N VAL A 30 7.64 -1.88 10.73
CA VAL A 30 8.53 -1.10 11.60
C VAL A 30 9.41 -2.05 12.41
N GLY A 31 10.70 -1.75 12.47
CA GLY A 31 11.69 -2.49 13.26
C GLY A 31 12.63 -1.56 14.04
N ARG A 32 13.53 -2.18 14.81
CA ARG A 32 14.61 -1.50 15.51
C ARG A 32 15.95 -2.17 15.24
N THR A 33 16.98 -1.37 15.03
CA THR A 33 18.37 -1.86 14.97
C THR A 33 18.82 -2.31 16.36
N GLU A 34 19.91 -3.06 16.45
CA GLU A 34 20.55 -3.41 17.73
C GLU A 34 20.92 -2.17 18.56
N ALA A 35 21.35 -1.09 17.90
CA ALA A 35 21.60 0.21 18.53
C ALA A 35 20.33 0.99 18.96
N GLY A 36 19.14 0.39 18.85
CA GLY A 36 17.86 0.97 19.27
C GLY A 36 17.23 1.98 18.29
N LYS A 37 17.83 2.24 17.12
CA LYS A 37 17.27 3.15 16.11
C LYS A 37 16.09 2.50 15.38
N ARG A 38 15.02 3.27 15.13
CA ARG A 38 13.87 2.80 14.34
C ARG A 38 14.21 2.74 12.85
N TYR A 39 13.67 1.74 12.17
CA TYR A 39 13.68 1.64 10.71
C TYR A 39 12.33 1.15 10.18
N TRP A 40 12.10 1.40 8.90
CA TRP A 40 10.92 0.95 8.17
C TRP A 40 11.38 0.01 7.05
N GLN A 41 10.81 -1.18 6.99
CA GLN A 41 11.13 -2.19 5.98
C GLN A 41 9.95 -2.35 5.03
N THR A 42 10.23 -2.32 3.74
CA THR A 42 9.24 -2.42 2.66
C THR A 42 9.85 -3.18 1.48
N GLU A 43 9.05 -3.44 0.45
CA GLU A 43 9.49 -4.08 -0.79
C GLU A 43 9.39 -3.07 -1.92
N ILE A 44 10.48 -2.91 -2.68
CA ILE A 44 10.55 -2.03 -3.85
C ILE A 44 11.12 -2.87 -4.98
N ASP A 45 10.37 -2.99 -6.07
CA ASP A 45 10.75 -3.79 -7.25
C ASP A 45 11.16 -5.24 -6.89
N GLY A 46 10.50 -5.83 -5.89
CA GLY A 46 10.77 -7.19 -5.41
C GLY A 46 11.95 -7.30 -4.42
N GLU A 47 12.64 -6.20 -4.12
CA GLU A 47 13.74 -6.18 -3.15
C GLU A 47 13.29 -5.62 -1.80
N SER A 48 13.71 -6.30 -0.72
CA SER A 48 13.44 -5.80 0.62
C SER A 48 14.41 -4.68 1.00
N VAL A 49 13.88 -3.47 1.18
CA VAL A 49 14.66 -2.27 1.48
C VAL A 49 14.33 -1.78 2.90
N ARG A 50 15.37 -1.34 3.64
CA ARG A 50 15.22 -0.67 4.94
C ARG A 50 15.44 0.83 4.78
N LEU A 51 14.44 1.60 5.17
CA LEU A 51 14.44 3.06 5.20
C LEU A 51 14.66 3.54 6.63
N MET A 52 15.51 4.57 6.79
CA MET A 52 15.77 5.21 8.09
C MET A 52 14.84 6.41 8.36
N SER A 53 14.02 6.76 7.38
CA SER A 53 12.95 7.75 7.47
C SER A 53 11.61 7.08 7.15
N GLU A 54 10.53 7.53 7.78
CA GLU A 54 9.19 6.99 7.54
C GLU A 54 8.75 7.22 6.08
N PRO A 55 8.49 6.15 5.31
CA PRO A 55 7.87 6.28 4.00
C PRO A 55 6.41 6.76 4.16
N GLY A 56 5.96 7.64 3.27
CA GLY A 56 4.56 8.11 3.28
C GLY A 56 4.22 9.25 4.23
N GLY A 57 5.21 9.82 4.97
CA GLY A 57 4.97 11.02 5.79
C GLY A 57 4.35 12.19 5.02
N PHE A 58 4.67 12.33 3.73
CA PHE A 58 4.07 13.33 2.83
C PHE A 58 2.65 12.96 2.37
N TRP A 59 2.37 11.68 2.12
CA TRP A 59 1.03 11.17 1.78
C TRP A 59 0.03 11.33 2.92
N ARG A 60 0.49 11.28 4.18
CA ARG A 60 -0.36 11.53 5.36
C ARG A 60 -0.90 12.96 5.41
N HIS A 61 -0.20 13.93 4.81
CA HIS A 61 -0.69 15.31 4.62
C HIS A 61 -1.53 15.48 3.34
N LEU A 62 -1.38 14.58 2.35
CA LEU A 62 -2.13 14.58 1.09
C LEU A 62 -3.38 13.65 1.11
N GLY A 63 -3.69 13.00 2.24
CA GLY A 63 -4.68 11.94 2.40
C GLY A 63 -6.13 12.25 1.98
N ALA A 64 -6.45 13.47 1.55
CA ALA A 64 -7.73 13.79 0.94
C ALA A 64 -7.84 13.37 -0.55
N GLY A 65 -6.75 12.95 -1.20
CA GLY A 65 -6.72 12.69 -2.64
C GLY A 65 -7.07 11.26 -3.07
N ILE A 66 -6.74 10.25 -2.26
CA ILE A 66 -6.88 8.83 -2.66
C ILE A 66 -8.36 8.40 -2.72
N SER A 67 -9.24 8.96 -1.88
CA SER A 67 -10.69 8.68 -1.94
C SER A 67 -11.33 9.04 -3.29
N ARG A 68 -10.68 9.86 -4.13
CA ARG A 68 -11.19 10.21 -5.48
C ARG A 68 -10.72 9.27 -6.59
N LEU A 69 -9.71 8.43 -6.33
CA LEU A 69 -9.20 7.46 -7.29
C LEU A 69 -9.93 6.12 -7.24
N LEU A 70 -10.78 5.92 -6.23
CA LEU A 70 -11.68 4.79 -6.14
C LEU A 70 -13.12 5.27 -6.39
N PRO A 71 -13.58 5.35 -7.65
CA PRO A 71 -15.01 5.31 -7.89
C PRO A 71 -15.50 3.90 -7.51
N LEU A 72 -15.77 3.69 -6.22
CA LEU A 72 -16.59 2.57 -5.75
C LEU A 72 -18.07 2.77 -6.16
N ASP A 73 -18.40 3.90 -6.77
CA ASP A 73 -19.68 4.18 -7.43
C ASP A 73 -19.61 3.91 -8.93
N ALA A 74 -19.64 2.64 -9.29
CA ALA A 74 -20.33 2.18 -10.49
C ALA A 74 -20.47 0.67 -10.35
N TRP A 75 -21.53 0.20 -9.70
CA TRP A 75 -22.36 -0.95 -10.08
C TRP A 75 -23.37 -1.21 -8.95
N LEU A 76 -24.63 -0.88 -9.26
CA LEU A 76 -25.86 -1.38 -8.64
C LEU A 76 -25.90 -2.91 -8.66
#